data_AF-A0A9N8DJN0-F1
#
_entry.id   AF-A0A9N8DJN0-F1
#
_cell.length_a   1.000
_cell.length_b   1.000
_cell.length_c   1.000
_cell.angle_alpha   90.00
_cell.angle_beta   90.00
_cell.angle_gamma   90.00
#
_symmetry.space_group_name_H-M   'P 1'
#
loop_
_entity.id
_entity.type
_entity.pdbx_description
1 polymer ?
#
loop_
_entity_poly.entity_id
_entity_poly.type
_entity_poly.pdbx_seq_one_letter_code
_entity_poly.pdbx_strand_id
1 'polypeptide(L)'
;MMRRRSSSDPAASGIKRHSSIKQNAGRPRRQTSPPRQPRPSRGKSMDSALMSGWRHIKGIMKITTLDESLHSKYGSADSKATGNRPEHITFKNIEIREYNRTVGDNPSVSSGPPVTISWEYNPNTLVLAVEEYEKSRPVRRTQSEMILPRSIRMEMLRKEWDVSRGQIAGAVRRGIRAKNQRRTTLGNLGKTEKVEEMIEGATKTLLKTLFLRKSTSKRAKELGEQIQKVNNQRAQIVLQHTMKGEYVETGIDESDSSSPWLAELMPDESETDRGASSLLRQ
;
A
#
# COMPACT_ATOMS: atom_id res chain seq x y z
N MET A 1 -5.08 58.88 43.35
CA MET A 1 -5.42 59.83 42.27
C MET A 1 -5.67 59.02 41.00
N MET A 2 -6.93 58.88 40.56
CA MET A 2 -7.50 59.63 39.41
C MET A 2 -6.71 59.34 38.12
N ARG A 3 -7.25 58.76 37.03
CA ARG A 3 -8.58 58.88 36.42
C ARG A 3 -8.89 57.71 35.46
N ARG A 4 -10.19 57.42 35.38
CA ARG A 4 -10.90 56.67 34.31
C ARG A 4 -10.87 57.40 32.96
N ARG A 5 -11.07 56.65 31.86
CA ARG A 5 -11.97 56.88 30.69
C ARG A 5 -11.76 55.69 29.72
N SER A 6 -12.76 54.84 29.44
CA SER A 6 -13.86 55.00 28.46
C SER A 6 -13.30 55.21 27.05
N SER A 7 -13.75 54.61 25.95
CA SER A 7 -14.98 53.89 25.60
C SER A 7 -14.84 53.44 24.13
N SER A 8 -15.62 52.42 23.74
CA SER A 8 -16.31 52.25 22.44
C SER A 8 -15.57 52.55 21.12
N ASP A 9 -15.44 51.55 20.26
CA ASP A 9 -16.34 51.45 19.08
C ASP A 9 -16.28 50.07 18.38
N PRO A 10 -17.44 49.46 18.05
CA PRO A 10 -17.54 48.28 17.20
C PRO A 10 -17.94 48.67 15.78
N ALA A 11 -17.05 48.46 14.79
CA ALA A 11 -17.38 48.66 13.38
C ALA A 11 -17.59 47.32 12.68
N ALA A 12 -18.86 47.04 12.43
CA ALA A 12 -19.35 46.03 11.52
C ALA A 12 -18.96 46.33 10.06
N SER A 13 -18.41 45.34 9.36
CA SER A 13 -18.47 45.15 7.90
C SER A 13 -17.78 43.81 7.62
N GLY A 14 -18.21 42.91 6.75
CA GLY A 14 -19.30 42.89 5.80
C GLY A 14 -19.38 41.45 5.28
N ILE A 15 -20.57 40.87 5.33
CA ILE A 15 -20.84 39.53 4.82
C ILE A 15 -20.81 39.60 3.28
N LYS A 16 -19.67 39.27 2.68
CA LYS A 16 -19.58 39.05 1.23
C LYS A 16 -20.05 37.63 0.91
N ARG A 17 -21.34 37.52 0.57
CA ARG A 17 -21.92 36.35 -0.10
C ARG A 17 -21.28 36.25 -1.49
N HIS A 18 -20.31 35.36 -1.67
CA HIS A 18 -19.84 34.99 -3.00
C HIS A 18 -20.79 33.95 -3.60
N SER A 19 -21.51 34.41 -4.61
CA SER A 19 -22.38 33.68 -5.52
C SER A 19 -21.67 32.49 -6.18
N SER A 20 -22.38 31.36 -6.18
CA SER A 20 -22.04 30.13 -6.89
C SER A 20 -21.79 30.38 -8.39
N ILE A 21 -20.54 30.30 -8.82
CA ILE A 21 -20.18 30.07 -10.22
C ILE A 21 -20.14 28.56 -10.41
N LYS A 22 -21.23 28.01 -10.95
CA LYS A 22 -21.26 26.66 -11.51
C LYS A 22 -20.42 26.66 -12.78
N GLN A 23 -19.14 26.34 -12.68
CA GLN A 23 -18.34 26.00 -13.85
C GLN A 23 -18.69 24.57 -14.27
N ASN A 24 -19.32 24.49 -15.43
CA ASN A 24 -19.73 23.31 -16.15
C ASN A 24 -18.46 22.55 -16.57
N ALA A 25 -18.03 21.57 -15.76
CA ALA A 25 -16.91 20.70 -16.10
C ALA A 25 -17.33 19.78 -17.26
N GLY A 26 -16.89 20.15 -18.47
CA GLY A 26 -16.98 19.31 -19.65
C GLY A 26 -16.41 17.93 -19.36
N ARG A 27 -17.24 16.90 -19.56
CA ARG A 27 -16.84 15.50 -19.43
C ARG A 27 -15.64 15.23 -20.34
N PRO A 28 -14.54 14.64 -19.84
CA PRO A 28 -13.45 14.22 -20.71
C PRO A 28 -13.99 13.19 -21.71
N ARG A 29 -13.82 13.53 -22.99
CA ARG A 29 -14.14 12.70 -24.15
C ARG A 29 -13.48 11.34 -23.96
N ARG A 30 -14.33 10.32 -23.73
CA ARG A 30 -13.96 8.91 -23.56
C ARG A 30 -13.09 8.52 -24.76
N GLN A 31 -11.78 8.36 -24.54
CA GLN A 31 -10.89 7.80 -25.55
C GLN A 31 -11.41 6.41 -25.88
N THR A 32 -11.90 6.24 -27.10
CA THR A 32 -12.30 4.95 -27.65
C THR A 32 -11.04 4.10 -27.76
N SER A 33 -10.95 3.06 -26.92
CA SER A 33 -9.89 2.07 -27.03
C SER A 33 -9.83 1.53 -28.47
N PRO A 34 -8.63 1.39 -29.07
CA PRO A 34 -8.50 0.83 -30.40
C PRO A 34 -9.07 -0.60 -30.45
N PRO A 35 -9.60 -1.03 -31.61
CA PRO A 35 -10.17 -2.37 -31.76
C PRO A 35 -9.15 -3.43 -31.39
N ARG A 36 -9.55 -4.34 -30.49
CA ARG A 36 -8.75 -5.50 -30.10
C ARG A 36 -8.45 -6.34 -31.34
N GLN A 37 -7.17 -6.41 -31.69
CA GLN A 37 -6.65 -7.33 -32.68
C GLN A 37 -7.09 -8.77 -32.35
N PRO A 38 -7.53 -9.57 -33.34
CA PRO A 38 -7.93 -10.95 -33.12
C PRO A 38 -6.74 -11.74 -32.57
N ARG A 39 -6.95 -12.43 -31.43
CA ARG A 39 -5.95 -13.33 -30.86
C ARG A 39 -5.72 -14.49 -31.83
N PRO A 40 -4.48 -14.80 -32.23
CA PRO A 40 -4.21 -15.95 -33.06
C PRO A 40 -4.65 -17.22 -32.33
N SER A 41 -5.42 -18.03 -33.05
CA SER A 41 -5.91 -19.34 -32.62
C SER A 41 -4.72 -20.24 -32.25
N ARG A 42 -4.63 -20.56 -30.96
CA ARG A 42 -3.64 -21.46 -30.38
C ARG A 42 -3.94 -22.89 -30.82
N GLY A 43 -3.30 -23.33 -31.90
CA GLY A 43 -3.54 -24.66 -32.44
C GLY A 43 -2.65 -25.03 -33.61
N LYS A 44 -1.32 -24.96 -33.46
CA LYS A 44 -0.36 -25.76 -34.24
C LYS A 44 0.84 -26.09 -33.35
N SER A 45 1.12 -27.38 -33.23
CA SER A 45 2.36 -27.94 -32.69
C SER A 45 3.56 -27.23 -33.31
N MET A 46 4.38 -26.56 -32.50
CA MET A 46 5.64 -25.98 -32.97
C MET A 46 6.66 -27.09 -33.09
N ASP A 47 7.23 -27.24 -34.28
CA ASP A 47 8.31 -28.15 -34.59
C ASP A 47 9.50 -27.92 -33.65
N SER A 48 10.03 -29.02 -33.11
CA SER A 48 11.12 -29.08 -32.12
C SER A 48 12.43 -28.45 -32.60
N ALA A 49 12.57 -28.18 -33.90
CA ALA A 49 13.79 -27.64 -34.51
C ALA A 49 13.98 -26.12 -34.30
N LEU A 50 12.95 -25.36 -33.93
CA LEU A 50 13.06 -23.91 -33.65
C LEU A 50 13.32 -23.57 -32.17
N MET A 51 13.38 -24.56 -31.29
CA MET A 51 13.66 -24.37 -29.85
C MET A 51 15.15 -24.26 -29.52
N SER A 52 16.06 -24.57 -30.44
CA SER A 52 17.51 -24.45 -30.24
C SER A 52 18.04 -23.01 -30.37
N GLY A 53 17.22 -22.08 -30.87
CA GLY A 53 17.61 -20.68 -31.11
C GLY A 53 17.22 -19.69 -30.01
N TRP A 54 16.49 -20.14 -28.97
CA TRP A 54 16.20 -19.29 -27.82
C TRP A 54 17.47 -19.21 -26.97
N ARG A 55 18.33 -18.26 -27.36
CA ARG A 55 19.43 -17.76 -26.54
C ARG A 55 18.89 -17.67 -25.13
N HIS A 56 19.48 -18.46 -24.22
CA HIS A 56 19.25 -18.37 -22.80
C HIS A 56 19.23 -16.89 -22.42
N ILE A 57 18.04 -16.34 -22.17
CA ILE A 57 17.92 -15.16 -21.34
C ILE A 57 18.43 -15.66 -20.01
N LYS A 58 19.73 -15.46 -19.77
CA LYS A 58 20.39 -15.90 -18.55
C LYS A 58 19.59 -15.29 -17.41
N GLY A 59 18.84 -16.14 -16.70
CA GLY A 59 18.09 -15.72 -15.53
C GLY A 59 19.04 -14.94 -14.62
N ILE A 60 18.56 -13.79 -14.15
CA ILE A 60 19.30 -12.95 -13.19
C ILE A 60 19.58 -13.70 -11.87
N MET A 61 18.85 -14.79 -11.60
CA MET A 61 19.25 -15.81 -10.64
C MET A 61 20.04 -16.91 -11.34
N LYS A 62 21.37 -16.85 -11.27
CA LYS A 62 22.28 -17.91 -11.72
C LYS A 62 22.48 -19.02 -10.70
N ILE A 63 21.92 -18.84 -9.51
CA ILE A 63 22.13 -19.70 -8.35
C ILE A 63 20.78 -20.32 -8.04
N THR A 64 20.67 -21.62 -8.29
CA THR A 64 19.39 -22.34 -8.21
C THR A 64 19.14 -22.90 -6.83
N THR A 65 20.20 -23.09 -6.05
CA THR A 65 20.14 -23.63 -4.69
C THR A 65 20.92 -22.77 -3.69
N LEU A 66 20.53 -22.82 -2.43
CA LEU A 66 21.23 -22.14 -1.33
C LEU A 66 22.70 -22.59 -1.23
N ASP A 67 22.94 -23.88 -1.49
CA ASP A 67 24.27 -24.49 -1.44
C ASP A 67 25.18 -23.96 -2.55
N GLU A 68 24.66 -23.81 -3.77
CA GLU A 68 25.35 -23.12 -4.86
C GLU A 68 25.65 -21.66 -4.51
N SER A 69 24.81 -21.00 -3.70
CA SER A 69 25.06 -19.63 -3.25
C SER A 69 26.20 -19.55 -2.24
N LEU A 70 26.23 -20.47 -1.28
CA LEU A 70 27.24 -20.53 -0.23
C LEU A 70 28.62 -20.90 -0.80
N HIS A 71 28.64 -21.75 -1.82
CA HIS A 71 29.87 -22.18 -2.51
C HIS A 71 30.18 -21.37 -3.77
N SER A 72 29.33 -20.39 -4.11
CA SER A 72 29.60 -19.46 -5.19
C SER A 72 30.82 -18.63 -4.81
N LYS A 73 31.94 -18.86 -5.52
CA LYS A 73 33.12 -17.98 -5.46
C LYS A 73 32.83 -16.63 -6.14
N TYR A 74 31.78 -15.95 -5.71
CA TYR A 74 31.49 -14.59 -6.16
C TYR A 74 32.64 -13.69 -5.71
N GLY A 75 33.44 -13.22 -6.66
CA GLY A 75 34.64 -12.40 -6.43
C GLY A 75 35.98 -13.10 -6.69
N SER A 76 36.03 -14.39 -7.03
CA SER A 76 37.28 -15.08 -7.36
C SER A 76 37.26 -15.62 -8.79
N ALA A 77 37.20 -14.72 -9.76
CA ALA A 77 37.40 -15.03 -11.17
C ALA A 77 38.65 -14.31 -11.69
N ASP A 78 39.77 -15.00 -11.58
CA ASP A 78 40.64 -15.31 -12.72
C ASP A 78 41.11 -14.16 -13.63
N SER A 79 41.45 -13.01 -13.05
CA SER A 79 42.32 -12.05 -13.72
C SER A 79 43.74 -12.63 -13.73
N LYS A 80 44.20 -13.11 -14.90
CA LYS A 80 45.59 -13.45 -15.17
C LYS A 80 46.51 -12.44 -14.50
N ALA A 81 47.32 -12.95 -13.58
CA ALA A 81 48.25 -12.20 -12.76
C ALA A 81 49.21 -11.34 -13.61
N THR A 82 48.97 -10.03 -13.65
CA THR A 82 50.02 -9.02 -13.82
C THR A 82 50.00 -8.16 -12.57
N GLY A 83 50.80 -8.53 -11.56
CA GLY A 83 50.98 -7.76 -10.32
C GLY A 83 49.79 -7.78 -9.37
N ASN A 84 49.60 -8.91 -8.67
CA ASN A 84 48.50 -9.17 -7.73
C ASN A 84 48.60 -8.29 -6.47
N ARG A 85 48.23 -7.01 -6.54
CA ARG A 85 47.86 -6.24 -5.35
C ARG A 85 46.38 -6.49 -5.09
N PRO A 86 45.98 -6.91 -3.88
CA PRO A 86 44.56 -7.01 -3.55
C PRO A 86 43.92 -5.64 -3.76
N GLU A 87 42.85 -5.59 -4.54
CA GLU A 87 42.07 -4.37 -4.71
C GLU A 87 41.49 -3.98 -3.34
N HIS A 88 42.12 -2.99 -2.70
CA HIS A 88 41.71 -2.53 -1.39
C HIS A 88 40.69 -1.41 -1.56
N ILE A 89 39.45 -1.67 -1.17
CA ILE A 89 38.38 -0.67 -1.13
C ILE A 89 38.63 0.21 0.09
N THR A 90 38.85 1.51 -0.13
CA THR A 90 38.95 2.51 0.94
C THR A 90 37.76 3.47 0.89
N PHE A 91 37.26 3.84 2.07
CA PHE A 91 36.28 4.91 2.21
C PHE A 91 37.02 6.16 2.67
N LYS A 92 36.83 7.27 1.95
CA LYS A 92 37.54 8.53 2.23
C LYS A 92 36.70 9.48 3.07
N ASN A 93 35.52 9.82 2.56
CA ASN A 93 34.64 10.83 3.14
C ASN A 93 33.25 10.26 3.42
N ILE A 94 32.61 10.81 4.43
CA ILE A 94 31.20 10.60 4.78
C ILE A 94 30.45 11.90 4.47
N GLU A 95 29.36 11.80 3.71
CA GLU A 95 28.42 12.89 3.45
C GLU A 95 27.16 12.67 4.30
N ILE A 96 26.86 13.58 5.22
CA ILE A 96 25.67 13.52 6.08
C ILE A 96 24.58 14.42 5.49
N ARG A 97 23.45 13.82 5.13
CA ARG A 97 22.27 14.50 4.58
C ARG A 97 21.19 14.65 5.64
N GLU A 98 20.70 15.87 5.82
CA GLU A 98 19.62 16.17 6.74
C GLU A 98 18.30 16.32 5.98
N TYR A 99 17.30 15.53 6.39
CA TYR A 99 15.97 15.54 5.78
C TYR A 99 14.96 16.11 6.74
N ASN A 100 14.03 16.89 6.19
CA ASN A 100 12.87 17.33 6.95
C ASN A 100 12.03 16.12 7.35
N ARG A 101 11.46 16.14 8.55
CA ARG A 101 10.57 15.08 9.02
C ARG A 101 9.12 15.47 8.70
N THR A 102 8.29 14.48 8.41
CA THR A 102 6.89 14.68 8.03
C THR A 102 6.01 13.51 8.48
N VAL A 103 4.70 13.64 8.31
CA VAL A 103 3.74 12.56 8.57
C VAL A 103 3.90 11.47 7.51
N GLY A 104 4.11 10.24 7.96
CA GLY A 104 4.26 9.07 7.08
C GLY A 104 2.97 8.31 6.80
N ASP A 105 3.14 7.13 6.22
CA ASP A 105 2.09 6.15 5.94
C ASP A 105 2.46 4.72 6.40
N ASN A 106 3.57 4.57 7.14
CA ASN A 106 4.07 3.28 7.61
C ASN A 106 3.05 2.56 8.52
N PRO A 107 2.48 1.42 8.10
CA PRO A 107 1.49 0.69 8.88
C PRO A 107 2.13 -0.15 10.00
N SER A 108 3.45 -0.24 10.12
CA SER A 108 4.12 -1.03 11.18
C SER A 108 4.21 -0.30 12.53
N VAL A 109 3.73 0.94 12.62
CA VAL A 109 3.73 1.68 13.90
C VAL A 109 2.75 1.04 14.87
N SER A 110 3.10 0.89 16.15
CA SER A 110 2.20 0.28 17.14
C SER A 110 0.93 1.11 17.34
N SER A 111 1.07 2.41 17.60
CA SER A 111 -0.02 3.36 17.82
C SER A 111 0.34 4.78 17.34
N GLY A 112 -0.66 5.65 17.18
CA GLY A 112 -0.47 7.06 16.79
C GLY A 112 0.04 7.26 15.35
N PRO A 113 0.33 8.52 14.96
CA PRO A 113 0.70 8.85 13.60
C PRO A 113 2.11 8.37 13.24
N PRO A 114 2.31 7.70 12.11
CA PRO A 114 3.66 7.41 11.64
C PRO A 114 4.41 8.70 11.31
N VAL A 115 5.71 8.72 11.64
CA VAL A 115 6.65 9.78 11.28
C VAL A 115 7.58 9.21 10.21
N THR A 116 7.89 10.00 9.20
CA THR A 116 8.84 9.67 8.14
C THR A 116 9.75 10.86 7.86
N ILE A 117 10.76 10.64 7.03
CA ILE A 117 11.56 11.71 6.41
C ILE A 117 10.95 12.09 5.05
N SER A 118 11.11 13.36 4.69
CA SER A 118 10.78 13.90 3.36
C SER A 118 11.79 13.41 2.33
N TRP A 119 11.47 13.61 1.05
CA TRP A 119 12.38 13.35 -0.07
C TRP A 119 13.43 14.47 -0.24
N GLU A 120 13.09 15.68 0.20
CA GLU A 120 13.94 16.85 0.11
C GLU A 120 14.90 16.89 1.30
N TYR A 121 16.20 17.03 1.01
CA TYR A 121 17.26 17.23 2.00
C TYR A 121 17.84 18.63 1.89
N ASN A 122 18.48 19.09 2.96
CA ASN A 122 19.21 20.35 2.97
C ASN A 122 20.47 20.23 2.08
N PRO A 123 20.61 21.05 1.02
CA PRO A 123 21.77 20.97 0.13
C PRO A 123 23.10 21.29 0.82
N ASN A 124 23.08 21.95 1.97
CA ASN A 124 24.26 22.22 2.79
C ASN A 124 24.62 20.95 3.60
N THR A 125 25.17 19.95 2.92
CA THR A 125 25.54 18.67 3.54
C THR A 125 26.87 18.77 4.28
N LEU A 126 26.97 18.04 5.39
CA LEU A 126 28.21 17.97 6.17
C LEU A 126 29.09 16.86 5.60
N VAL A 127 30.30 17.22 5.15
CA VAL A 127 31.28 16.27 4.61
C VAL A 127 32.46 16.16 5.56
N LEU A 128 32.73 14.96 6.06
CA LEU A 128 33.80 14.66 7.02
C LEU A 128 34.69 13.52 6.52
N ALA A 129 35.96 13.50 6.91
CA ALA A 129 36.79 12.32 6.70
C ALA A 129 36.30 11.16 7.58
N VAL A 130 36.37 9.92 7.08
CA VAL A 130 35.92 8.73 7.82
C VAL A 130 36.61 8.63 9.18
N GLU A 131 37.92 8.89 9.23
CA GLU A 131 38.72 8.82 10.46
C GLU A 131 38.33 9.88 11.49
N GLU A 132 37.90 11.06 11.04
CA GLU A 132 37.43 12.13 11.91
C GLU A 132 36.06 11.79 12.53
N TYR A 133 35.18 11.21 11.72
CA TYR A 133 33.88 10.73 12.19
C TYR A 133 34.02 9.61 13.21
N GLU A 134 34.83 8.57 12.94
CA GLU A 134 34.97 7.45 13.88
C GLU A 134 35.64 7.84 15.20
N LYS A 135 36.52 8.86 15.21
CA LYS A 135 37.10 9.42 16.45
C LYS A 135 36.08 10.16 17.32
N SER A 136 35.12 10.84 16.70
CA SER A 136 34.13 11.69 17.38
C SER A 136 32.78 11.01 17.60
N ARG A 137 32.60 9.80 17.07
CA ARG A 137 31.33 9.09 17.07
C ARG A 137 30.87 8.76 18.50
N PRO A 138 29.62 9.09 18.88
CA PRO A 138 29.07 8.70 20.17
C PRO A 138 28.82 7.19 20.25
N VAL A 139 28.63 6.68 21.46
CA VAL A 139 28.28 5.28 21.71
C VAL A 139 27.03 4.89 20.90
N ARG A 140 27.03 3.67 20.33
CA ARG A 140 25.88 3.17 19.57
C ARG A 140 24.65 3.10 20.46
N ARG A 141 23.54 3.66 19.96
CA ARG A 141 22.26 3.64 20.64
C ARG A 141 21.73 2.22 20.81
N THR A 142 21.10 1.96 21.95
CA THR A 142 20.38 0.71 22.19
C THR A 142 19.07 0.67 21.39
N GLN A 143 18.47 -0.52 21.26
CA GLN A 143 17.21 -0.66 20.53
C GLN A 143 16.08 0.19 21.12
N SER A 144 16.02 0.30 22.46
CA SER A 144 15.05 1.13 23.16
C SER A 144 15.22 2.63 22.86
N GLU A 145 16.46 3.11 22.78
CA GLU A 145 16.78 4.51 22.42
C GLU A 145 16.49 4.85 20.95
N MET A 146 16.37 3.83 20.09
CA MET A 146 15.95 4.01 18.70
C MET A 146 14.43 4.05 18.54
N ILE A 147 13.65 3.67 19.56
CA ILE A 147 12.19 3.70 19.52
C ILE A 147 11.71 5.11 19.86
N LEU A 148 10.88 5.67 18.97
CA LEU A 148 10.25 6.98 19.20
C LEU A 148 8.84 6.80 19.79
N PRO A 149 8.61 7.15 21.08
CA PRO A 149 7.32 7.00 21.74
C PRO A 149 6.20 7.78 21.05
N ARG A 150 4.96 7.33 21.22
CA ARG A 150 3.77 7.98 20.65
C ARG A 150 3.64 9.45 21.08
N SER A 151 3.85 9.73 22.36
CA SER A 151 3.77 11.09 22.92
C SER A 151 4.76 12.02 22.22
N ILE A 152 6.02 11.58 22.10
CA ILE A 152 7.08 12.35 21.44
C ILE A 152 6.75 12.56 19.95
N ARG A 153 6.30 11.53 19.23
CA ARG A 153 5.85 11.71 17.83
C ARG A 153 4.74 12.74 17.68
N MET A 154 3.73 12.68 18.55
CA MET A 154 2.61 13.63 18.53
C MET A 154 3.08 15.05 18.84
N GLU A 155 3.98 15.21 19.79
CA GLU A 155 4.55 16.49 20.18
C GLU A 155 5.36 17.10 19.04
N MET A 156 6.28 16.35 18.44
CA MET A 156 7.09 16.81 17.30
C MET A 156 6.20 17.26 16.14
N LEU A 157 5.21 16.43 15.77
CA LEU A 157 4.29 16.75 14.69
C LEU A 157 3.49 18.03 14.94
N ARG A 158 3.06 18.27 16.18
CA ARG A 158 2.20 19.40 16.53
C ARG A 158 2.96 20.69 16.84
N LYS A 159 4.11 20.58 17.52
CA LYS A 159 4.87 21.74 18.03
C LYS A 159 6.00 22.14 17.09
N GLU A 160 6.66 21.18 16.44
CA GLU A 160 7.82 21.48 15.60
C GLU A 160 7.45 21.67 14.13
N TRP A 161 6.46 20.93 13.59
CA TRP A 161 6.15 20.93 12.15
C TRP A 161 4.74 21.42 11.81
N ASP A 162 4.04 22.03 12.77
CA ASP A 162 2.72 22.64 12.59
C ASP A 162 1.67 21.75 11.89
N VAL A 163 1.76 20.43 12.10
CA VAL A 163 0.83 19.48 11.49
C VAL A 163 -0.51 19.59 12.21
N SER A 164 -1.56 19.88 11.44
CA SER A 164 -2.91 20.00 11.98
C SER A 164 -3.39 18.68 12.60
N ARG A 165 -4.22 18.78 13.65
CA ARG A 165 -4.85 17.60 14.29
C ARG A 165 -5.61 16.73 13.28
N GLY A 166 -6.26 17.36 12.30
CA GLY A 166 -6.98 16.66 11.23
C GLY A 166 -6.07 15.84 10.33
N GLN A 167 -4.91 16.36 9.94
CA GLN A 167 -3.91 15.62 9.15
C GLN A 167 -3.34 14.44 9.94
N ILE A 168 -3.03 14.63 11.22
CA ILE A 168 -2.59 13.57 12.13
C ILE A 168 -3.64 12.45 12.20
N ALA A 169 -4.90 12.80 12.48
CA ALA A 169 -6.00 11.84 12.53
C ALA A 169 -6.21 11.12 11.19
N GLY A 170 -6.08 11.83 10.07
CA GLY A 170 -6.11 11.26 8.74
C GLY A 170 -5.01 10.22 8.51
N ALA A 171 -3.77 10.50 8.93
CA ALA A 171 -2.66 9.57 8.79
C ALA A 171 -2.81 8.33 9.67
N VAL A 172 -3.29 8.48 10.90
CA VAL A 172 -3.63 7.35 11.77
C VAL A 172 -4.66 6.44 11.10
N ARG A 173 -5.74 7.01 10.56
CA ARG A 173 -6.79 6.25 9.85
C ARG A 173 -6.23 5.52 8.62
N ARG A 174 -5.37 6.17 7.84
CA ARG A 174 -4.69 5.53 6.69
C ARG A 174 -3.81 4.36 7.12
N GLY A 175 -3.02 4.53 8.19
CA GLY A 175 -2.18 3.47 8.75
C GLY A 175 -3.00 2.27 9.23
N ILE A 176 -4.11 2.52 9.95
CA ILE A 176 -5.04 1.46 10.40
C ILE A 176 -5.65 0.73 9.19
N ARG A 177 -6.10 1.46 8.17
CA ARG A 177 -6.64 0.86 6.94
C ARG A 177 -5.61 -0.05 6.28
N ALA A 178 -4.37 0.41 6.12
CA ALA A 178 -3.28 -0.39 5.54
C ALA A 178 -2.94 -1.64 6.38
N LYS A 179 -2.95 -1.54 7.72
CA LYS A 179 -2.82 -2.71 8.61
C LYS A 179 -3.94 -3.72 8.39
N ASN A 180 -5.19 -3.26 8.33
CA ASN A 180 -6.35 -4.13 8.16
C ASN A 180 -6.33 -4.81 6.79
N GLN A 181 -5.99 -4.08 5.72
CA GLN A 181 -5.79 -4.67 4.40
C GLN A 181 -4.72 -5.77 4.41
N ARG A 182 -3.57 -5.54 5.06
CA ARG A 182 -2.53 -6.57 5.20
C ARG A 182 -3.02 -7.79 5.97
N ARG A 183 -3.76 -7.60 7.06
CA ARG A 183 -4.36 -8.71 7.83
C ARG A 183 -5.33 -9.53 6.97
N THR A 184 -6.15 -8.86 6.16
CA THR A 184 -7.05 -9.53 5.21
C THR A 184 -6.27 -10.31 4.15
N THR A 185 -5.23 -9.72 3.55
CA THR A 185 -4.39 -10.40 2.57
C THR A 185 -3.72 -11.65 3.17
N LEU A 186 -3.16 -11.54 4.37
CA LEU A 186 -2.55 -12.69 5.07
C LEU A 186 -3.57 -13.78 5.40
N GLY A 187 -4.77 -13.39 5.86
CA GLY A 187 -5.86 -14.33 6.11
C GLY A 187 -6.38 -15.01 4.84
N ASN A 188 -6.34 -14.31 3.70
CA ASN A 188 -6.73 -14.85 2.41
C ASN A 188 -5.67 -15.77 1.84
N LEU A 189 -4.38 -15.40 1.89
CA LEU A 189 -3.25 -16.21 1.41
C LEU A 189 -3.32 -17.64 1.96
N GLY A 190 -3.49 -17.82 3.27
CA GLY A 190 -3.56 -19.15 3.87
C GLY A 190 -4.80 -19.98 3.49
N LYS A 191 -5.84 -19.34 2.96
CA LYS A 191 -7.06 -20.02 2.47
C LYS A 191 -7.00 -20.26 0.96
N THR A 192 -6.57 -19.26 0.20
CA THR A 192 -6.46 -19.35 -1.25
C THR A 192 -5.37 -20.31 -1.66
N GLU A 193 -4.25 -20.39 -0.95
CA GLU A 193 -3.18 -21.35 -1.26
C GLU A 193 -3.67 -22.81 -1.10
N LYS A 194 -4.38 -23.12 -0.01
CA LYS A 194 -4.99 -24.44 0.18
C LYS A 194 -6.10 -24.73 -0.82
N VAL A 195 -6.95 -23.74 -1.09
CA VAL A 195 -8.03 -23.88 -2.07
C VAL A 195 -7.46 -24.04 -3.49
N GLU A 196 -6.39 -23.33 -3.83
CA GLU A 196 -5.70 -23.41 -5.11
C GLU A 196 -4.99 -24.76 -5.26
N GLU A 197 -4.31 -25.25 -4.23
CA GLU A 197 -3.71 -26.60 -4.20
C GLU A 197 -4.78 -27.69 -4.35
N MET A 198 -5.92 -27.56 -3.68
CA MET A 198 -7.04 -28.50 -3.80
C MET A 198 -7.71 -28.44 -5.19
N ILE A 199 -7.89 -27.25 -5.76
CA ILE A 199 -8.42 -27.06 -7.13
C ILE A 199 -7.42 -27.62 -8.15
N GLU A 200 -6.12 -27.40 -7.97
CA GLU A 200 -5.08 -27.92 -8.86
C GLU A 200 -5.00 -29.45 -8.78
N GLY A 201 -5.13 -30.03 -7.58
CA GLY A 201 -5.23 -31.48 -7.39
C GLY A 201 -6.50 -32.06 -8.03
N ALA A 202 -7.63 -31.40 -7.85
CA ALA A 202 -8.92 -31.82 -8.43
C ALA A 202 -8.89 -31.72 -9.96
N THR A 203 -8.36 -30.64 -10.53
CA THR A 203 -8.24 -30.46 -11.99
C THR A 203 -7.25 -31.46 -12.60
N LYS A 204 -6.09 -31.71 -11.97
CA LYS A 204 -5.14 -32.74 -12.42
C LYS A 204 -5.78 -34.14 -12.41
N THR A 205 -6.60 -34.44 -11.40
CA THR A 205 -7.29 -35.75 -11.30
C THR A 205 -8.45 -35.85 -12.30
N LEU A 206 -9.19 -34.77 -12.50
CA LEU A 206 -10.30 -34.70 -13.46
C LEU A 206 -9.79 -34.78 -14.91
N LEU A 207 -8.68 -34.11 -15.22
CA LEU A 207 -7.99 -34.26 -16.51
C LEU A 207 -7.49 -35.69 -16.69
N LYS A 208 -6.81 -36.29 -15.71
CA LYS A 208 -6.36 -37.69 -15.79
C LYS A 208 -7.52 -38.67 -16.03
N THR A 209 -8.62 -38.52 -15.31
CA THR A 209 -9.80 -39.40 -15.43
C THR A 209 -10.58 -39.19 -16.73
N LEU A 210 -10.60 -37.98 -17.28
CA LEU A 210 -11.22 -37.69 -18.59
C LEU A 210 -10.35 -38.12 -19.77
N PHE A 211 -9.01 -38.03 -19.66
CA PHE A 211 -8.09 -38.48 -20.73
C PHE A 211 -7.90 -40.01 -20.79
N LEU A 212 -8.14 -40.74 -19.70
CA LEU A 212 -7.99 -42.21 -19.66
C LEU A 212 -9.25 -42.98 -20.09
N ARG A 213 -10.41 -42.32 -20.25
CA ARG A 213 -11.66 -43.01 -20.60
C ARG A 213 -12.08 -42.65 -22.03
N LYS A 214 -11.59 -43.41 -23.00
CA LYS A 214 -11.86 -43.34 -24.46
C LYS A 214 -13.36 -43.45 -24.88
N SER A 215 -14.33 -43.31 -23.98
CA SER A 215 -15.76 -43.48 -24.28
C SER A 215 -16.64 -42.51 -23.47
N THR A 216 -16.53 -41.21 -23.74
CA THR A 216 -17.37 -40.18 -23.08
C THR A 216 -17.69 -38.96 -23.95
N SER A 217 -17.60 -39.02 -25.29
CA SER A 217 -18.00 -37.86 -26.12
C SER A 217 -19.48 -37.49 -25.92
N LYS A 218 -20.34 -38.48 -25.69
CA LYS A 218 -21.78 -38.28 -25.44
C LYS A 218 -22.03 -37.57 -24.10
N ARG A 219 -21.35 -37.97 -23.02
CA ARG A 219 -21.48 -37.32 -21.70
C ARG A 219 -20.86 -35.91 -21.68
N ALA A 220 -19.76 -35.69 -22.40
CA ALA A 220 -19.18 -34.37 -22.55
C ALA A 220 -20.14 -33.41 -23.29
N LYS A 221 -20.83 -33.93 -24.32
CA LYS A 221 -21.86 -33.18 -25.06
C LYS A 221 -23.09 -32.89 -24.18
N GLU A 222 -23.60 -33.89 -23.46
CA GLU A 222 -24.72 -33.72 -22.51
C GLU A 222 -24.39 -32.70 -21.40
N LEU A 223 -23.17 -32.71 -20.87
CA LEU A 223 -22.74 -31.75 -19.86
C LEU A 223 -22.61 -30.33 -20.44
N GLY A 224 -22.11 -30.20 -21.67
CA GLY A 224 -22.10 -28.93 -22.39
C GLY A 224 -23.50 -28.35 -22.60
N GLU A 225 -24.46 -29.20 -22.98
CA GLU A 225 -25.86 -28.82 -23.15
C GLU A 225 -26.51 -28.41 -21.81
N GLN A 226 -26.17 -29.06 -20.70
CA GLN A 226 -26.64 -28.65 -19.36
C GLN A 226 -26.08 -27.29 -18.94
N ILE A 227 -24.78 -27.05 -19.12
CA ILE A 227 -24.17 -25.75 -18.81
C ILE A 227 -24.82 -24.63 -19.63
N GLN A 228 -25.09 -24.89 -20.91
CA GLN A 228 -25.73 -23.91 -21.79
C GLN A 228 -27.19 -23.64 -21.40
N LYS A 229 -27.95 -24.66 -20.96
CA LYS A 229 -29.30 -24.47 -20.39
C LYS A 229 -29.29 -23.60 -19.14
N VAL A 230 -28.37 -23.83 -18.20
CA VAL A 230 -28.24 -23.02 -16.98
C VAL A 230 -27.90 -21.56 -17.30
N ASN A 231 -26.99 -21.34 -18.25
CA ASN A 231 -26.65 -19.98 -18.69
C ASN A 231 -27.84 -19.26 -19.34
N ASN A 232 -28.62 -19.96 -20.16
CA ASN A 232 -29.81 -19.40 -20.77
C ASN A 232 -30.89 -19.07 -19.72
N GLN A 233 -31.08 -19.93 -18.72
CA GLN A 233 -31.98 -19.65 -17.60
C GLN A 233 -31.52 -18.43 -16.79
N ARG A 234 -30.21 -18.31 -16.50
CA ARG A 234 -29.65 -17.13 -15.84
C ARG A 234 -29.88 -15.86 -16.65
N ALA A 235 -29.66 -15.91 -17.96
CA ALA A 235 -29.92 -14.77 -18.85
C ALA A 235 -31.40 -14.38 -18.86
N GLN A 236 -32.31 -15.36 -18.84
CA GLN A 236 -33.75 -15.09 -18.73
C GLN A 236 -34.15 -14.49 -17.38
N ILE A 237 -33.57 -14.96 -16.27
CA ILE A 237 -33.81 -14.39 -14.94
C ILE A 237 -33.35 -12.93 -14.91
N VAL A 238 -32.16 -12.63 -15.44
CA VAL A 238 -31.64 -11.25 -15.54
C VAL A 238 -32.57 -10.38 -16.40
N LEU A 239 -33.04 -10.88 -17.55
CA LEU A 239 -33.97 -10.16 -18.41
C LEU A 239 -35.32 -9.93 -17.74
N GLN A 240 -35.85 -10.92 -17.02
CA GLN A 240 -37.10 -10.77 -16.27
C GLN A 240 -36.97 -9.72 -15.16
N HIS A 241 -35.85 -9.72 -14.42
CA HIS A 241 -35.55 -8.67 -13.45
C HIS A 241 -35.47 -7.28 -14.12
N THR A 242 -34.84 -7.21 -15.29
CA THR A 242 -34.71 -5.97 -16.06
C THR A 242 -36.05 -5.46 -16.60
N MET A 243 -36.94 -6.35 -17.07
CA MET A 243 -38.24 -5.97 -17.66
C MET A 243 -39.33 -5.68 -16.63
N LYS A 244 -39.27 -6.29 -15.43
CA LYS A 244 -40.22 -6.00 -14.35
C LYS A 244 -40.03 -4.61 -13.73
N GLY A 245 -39.03 -3.84 -14.17
CA GLY A 245 -38.75 -2.52 -13.61
C GLY A 245 -38.29 -2.56 -12.16
N GLU A 246 -38.09 -3.74 -11.58
CA GLU A 246 -37.32 -3.94 -10.35
C GLU A 246 -35.85 -3.77 -10.70
N TYR A 247 -35.47 -2.52 -10.97
CA TYR A 247 -34.33 -1.98 -10.28
C TYR A 247 -34.58 -2.25 -8.78
N VAL A 248 -34.06 -3.37 -8.28
CA VAL A 248 -33.41 -3.27 -6.99
C VAL A 248 -32.28 -2.30 -7.29
N GLU A 249 -32.58 -1.02 -7.10
CA GLU A 249 -31.60 -0.05 -6.65
C GLU A 249 -30.94 -0.80 -5.49
N THR A 250 -29.82 -1.48 -5.78
CA THR A 250 -28.80 -1.62 -4.77
C THR A 250 -28.46 -0.17 -4.53
N GLY A 251 -29.23 0.44 -3.63
CA GLY A 251 -28.93 1.67 -2.95
C GLY A 251 -27.60 1.39 -2.29
N ILE A 252 -26.55 1.52 -3.09
CA ILE A 252 -25.38 2.21 -2.67
C ILE A 252 -25.84 3.66 -2.67
N ASP A 253 -26.68 3.96 -1.68
CA ASP A 253 -26.84 5.30 -1.16
C ASP A 253 -25.42 5.75 -0.86
N GLU A 254 -24.90 6.61 -1.73
CA GLU A 254 -23.70 7.39 -1.48
C GLU A 254 -23.85 8.30 -0.23
N SER A 255 -24.98 8.21 0.49
CA SER A 255 -25.24 8.86 1.77
C SER A 255 -24.99 8.00 3.02
N ASP A 256 -24.70 6.70 2.92
CA ASP A 256 -24.40 5.90 4.11
C ASP A 256 -22.89 5.81 4.38
N SER A 257 -22.30 6.96 4.71
CA SER A 257 -20.92 7.07 5.18
C SER A 257 -20.71 6.57 6.62
N SER A 258 -21.66 5.82 7.17
CA SER A 258 -21.61 5.26 8.53
C SER A 258 -21.32 3.77 8.45
N SER A 259 -20.06 3.45 8.12
CA SER A 259 -19.53 2.12 8.36
C SER A 259 -19.70 1.78 9.86
N PRO A 260 -20.36 0.67 10.24
CA PRO A 260 -20.61 0.32 11.65
C PRO A 260 -19.33 0.17 12.47
N TRP A 261 -18.21 -0.08 11.80
CA TRP A 261 -16.88 -0.18 12.38
C TRP A 261 -16.25 1.17 12.78
N LEU A 262 -16.89 2.30 12.42
CA LEU A 262 -16.40 3.64 12.73
C LEU A 262 -17.05 4.25 14.00
N ALA A 263 -18.17 3.70 14.47
CA ALA A 263 -18.93 4.26 15.59
C ALA A 263 -18.46 3.77 16.98
N GLU A 264 -17.68 2.69 17.06
CA GLU A 264 -17.31 2.05 18.33
C GLU A 264 -15.96 2.50 18.90
N LEU A 265 -15.36 3.57 18.38
CA LEU A 265 -14.01 4.01 18.76
C LEU A 265 -13.85 5.51 19.02
N MET A 266 -14.96 6.22 19.24
CA MET A 266 -14.92 7.58 19.80
C MET A 266 -15.31 7.51 21.28
N PRO A 267 -14.37 7.64 22.23
CA PRO A 267 -14.75 7.98 23.60
C PRO A 267 -15.43 9.35 23.59
N ASP A 268 -16.56 9.42 24.26
CA ASP A 268 -17.38 10.62 24.45
C ASP A 268 -16.58 11.66 25.26
N GLU A 269 -16.02 12.67 24.59
CA GLU A 269 -15.26 13.76 25.24
C GLU A 269 -16.19 14.88 25.75
N SER A 270 -17.25 14.56 26.49
CA SER A 270 -18.12 15.58 27.10
C SER A 270 -18.21 15.57 28.63
N GLU A 271 -17.37 14.82 29.35
CA GLU A 271 -17.33 14.89 30.82
C GLU A 271 -15.91 14.77 31.36
N THR A 272 -15.28 15.92 31.65
CA THR A 272 -14.41 16.16 32.84
C THR A 272 -13.85 17.57 32.79
N ASP A 273 -14.71 18.57 32.99
CA ASP A 273 -14.26 19.89 33.45
C ASP A 273 -15.18 20.39 34.56
N ARG A 274 -15.08 19.72 35.72
CA ARG A 274 -15.55 20.23 37.01
C ARG A 274 -14.61 19.79 38.12
N GLY A 275 -13.86 20.75 38.66
CA GLY A 275 -13.54 20.76 40.09
C GLY A 275 -12.12 20.40 40.47
N ALA A 276 -11.21 21.38 40.42
CA ALA A 276 -10.11 21.48 41.38
C ALA A 276 -9.65 22.94 41.51
N SER A 277 -10.54 23.78 42.06
CA SER A 277 -10.21 25.12 42.54
C SER A 277 -10.47 25.18 44.03
N SER A 278 -9.54 24.65 44.84
CA SER A 278 -9.34 25.09 46.22
C SER A 278 -8.07 24.46 46.79
N LEU A 279 -7.13 25.31 47.22
CA LEU A 279 -6.21 25.16 48.35
C LEU A 279 -4.81 25.68 47.98
N LEU A 280 -4.65 27.00 48.09
CA LEU A 280 -3.42 27.55 48.68
C LEU A 280 -3.81 28.81 49.46
N ARG A 281 -3.97 28.64 50.77
CA ARG A 281 -3.91 29.69 51.79
C ARG A 281 -2.87 29.24 52.80
N GLN A 282 -2.09 30.23 53.24
CA GLN A 282 -0.97 30.23 54.19
C GLN A 282 0.40 30.04 53.54
#